data_AF-A0A943IL95-F1
#
_entry.id   AF-A0A943IL95-F1
#
_cell.length_a   1.000
_cell.length_b   1.000
_cell.length_c   1.000
_cell.angle_alpha   90.00
_cell.angle_beta   90.00
_cell.angle_gamma   90.00
#
_symmetry.space_group_name_H-M   'P 1'
#
loop_
_entity.id
_entity.type
_entity.pdbx_description
1 polymer ?
#
loop_
_entity_poly.entity_id
_entity_poly.type
_entity_poly.pdbx_seq_one_letter_code
_entity_poly.pdbx_strand_id
1 'polypeptide(L)'
;MKKVLATILALVMAIGLCSVSWATEPASVNSAETLQTAIANGGEVKLDANITLTSMLTIPADKTVTLDLNGLSITSAGKVIKNNGILTITDTKGGGKIISTGNTAVGVGDNSKTTIKTAIIESVEGAVITGYATGATINIEDGIFSASDNAVVAGNGNRTNEAGAERTVGNTINISGGTFNGQIKTPTYVACGIYAPWKDTINVTGGTFNITGGAGIVARAGNVTVTNAVFNTTGNATGKVGDSRVVVPCSAIVFDSEAAYPALTNTSAISVEGGTFTSEADAISVVKPEGEGAAERVSVTGGTFSSDVSDFVDSQPVAQRNNGEYVVGTSAVVSAANTDGSITIVEGNDAQLTGVNPGVKVVVRGSAVSVNGTRVTNDDVNGYTVPSRYYYYPTTDTKTTDTKGSPKTFDAGIALYVGMALTSAAGVAFVGKKRED
;
A
#
# COMPACT_ATOMS: atom_id res chain seq x y z
N MET A 1 -21.94 13.02 -42.39
CA MET A 1 -20.53 12.64 -42.14
C MET A 1 -19.52 13.77 -42.40
N LYS A 2 -19.56 14.51 -43.51
CA LYS A 2 -18.54 15.56 -43.79
C LYS A 2 -18.51 16.74 -42.80
N LYS A 3 -19.65 17.11 -42.18
CA LYS A 3 -19.72 18.23 -41.21
C LYS A 3 -19.19 17.88 -39.81
N VAL A 4 -19.29 16.61 -39.40
CA VAL A 4 -18.79 16.10 -38.10
C VAL A 4 -17.27 15.92 -38.14
N LEU A 5 -16.74 15.49 -39.29
CA LEU A 5 -15.30 15.33 -39.47
C LEU A 5 -14.56 16.69 -39.46
N ALA A 6 -15.19 17.75 -39.98
CA ALA A 6 -14.63 19.11 -39.96
C ALA A 6 -14.61 19.73 -38.55
N THR A 7 -15.57 19.40 -37.69
CA THR A 7 -15.61 19.87 -36.29
C THR A 7 -14.57 19.15 -35.43
N ILE A 8 -14.36 17.85 -35.66
CA ILE A 8 -13.30 17.09 -34.98
C ILE A 8 -11.91 17.57 -35.43
N LEU A 9 -11.72 17.85 -36.71
CA LEU A 9 -10.43 18.35 -37.21
C LEU A 9 -10.11 19.77 -36.71
N ALA A 10 -11.12 20.64 -36.57
CA ALA A 10 -10.96 21.95 -35.95
C ALA A 10 -10.65 21.87 -34.45
N LEU A 11 -11.22 20.89 -33.73
CA LEU A 11 -10.92 20.65 -32.31
C LEU A 11 -9.51 20.09 -32.11
N VAL A 12 -9.04 19.20 -33.00
CA VAL A 12 -7.67 18.66 -32.97
C VAL A 12 -6.63 19.74 -33.28
N MET A 13 -6.93 20.68 -34.19
CA MET A 13 -6.05 21.84 -34.42
C MET A 13 -6.10 22.86 -33.27
N ALA A 14 -7.22 22.99 -32.56
CA ALA A 14 -7.33 23.87 -31.38
C ALA A 14 -6.59 23.31 -30.14
N ILE A 15 -6.46 21.99 -30.00
CA ILE A 15 -5.69 21.35 -28.90
C ILE A 15 -4.16 21.46 -29.15
N GLY A 16 -3.73 21.51 -30.42
CA GLY A 16 -2.34 21.81 -30.80
C GLY A 16 -1.92 23.27 -30.61
N LEU A 17 -2.85 24.14 -30.19
CA LEU A 17 -2.68 25.58 -29.97
C LEU A 17 -2.77 25.97 -28.49
N CYS A 18 -2.74 25.00 -27.57
CA CYS A 18 -2.27 25.27 -26.22
C CYS A 18 -0.84 25.78 -26.36
N SER A 19 -0.70 27.11 -26.28
CA SER A 19 0.56 27.81 -26.21
C SER A 19 1.55 26.97 -25.41
N VAL A 20 2.69 26.66 -26.01
CA VAL A 20 3.93 26.49 -25.25
C VAL A 20 4.10 27.78 -24.46
N SER A 21 3.41 27.88 -23.32
CA SER A 21 3.80 28.81 -22.28
C SER A 21 5.21 28.37 -21.96
N TRP A 22 6.17 29.21 -22.32
CA TRP A 22 7.53 29.09 -21.89
C TRP A 22 7.47 28.75 -20.40
N ALA A 23 7.91 27.55 -20.04
CA ALA A 23 8.03 27.18 -18.64
C ALA A 23 8.92 28.26 -18.03
N THR A 24 8.34 29.06 -17.14
CA THR A 24 9.14 30.04 -16.40
C THR A 24 10.11 29.23 -15.55
N GLU A 25 11.40 29.58 -15.58
CA GLU A 25 12.40 28.91 -14.78
C GLU A 25 11.95 28.83 -13.31
N PRO A 26 12.19 27.71 -12.61
CA PRO A 26 11.80 27.57 -11.21
C PRO A 26 12.37 28.71 -10.35
N ALA A 27 11.58 29.22 -9.42
CA ALA A 27 12.04 30.19 -8.44
C ALA A 27 13.09 29.54 -7.52
N SER A 28 14.35 29.96 -7.64
CA SER A 28 15.45 29.52 -6.76
C SER A 28 15.41 30.27 -5.43
N VAL A 29 15.46 29.54 -4.30
CA VAL A 29 15.33 30.12 -2.96
C VAL A 29 16.39 29.60 -1.97
N ASN A 30 17.06 30.54 -1.27
CA ASN A 30 18.13 30.29 -0.28
C ASN A 30 17.74 30.63 1.16
N SER A 31 16.56 31.20 1.38
CA SER A 31 16.18 31.75 2.68
C SER A 31 14.70 31.52 2.97
N ALA A 32 14.34 31.57 4.26
CA ALA A 32 12.94 31.44 4.68
C ALA A 32 12.05 32.52 4.06
N GLU A 33 12.56 33.74 3.88
CA GLU A 33 11.83 34.86 3.27
C GLU A 33 11.60 34.62 1.77
N THR A 34 12.67 34.28 1.02
CA THR A 34 12.56 34.01 -0.42
C THR A 34 11.67 32.80 -0.72
N LEU A 35 11.74 31.76 0.11
CA LEU A 35 10.83 30.62 0.04
C LEU A 35 9.38 31.04 0.26
N GLN A 36 9.08 31.79 1.32
CA GLN A 36 7.71 32.26 1.59
C GLN A 36 7.15 33.11 0.44
N THR A 37 7.95 34.03 -0.10
CA THR A 37 7.53 34.85 -1.25
C THR A 37 7.27 33.99 -2.49
N ALA A 38 8.16 33.05 -2.82
CA ALA A 38 7.97 32.17 -3.97
C ALA A 38 6.69 31.32 -3.84
N ILE A 39 6.44 30.77 -2.65
CA ILE A 39 5.23 29.99 -2.36
C ILE A 39 3.96 30.83 -2.46
N ALA A 40 3.99 32.09 -1.98
CA ALA A 40 2.86 33.01 -2.12
C ALA A 40 2.55 33.37 -3.58
N ASN A 41 3.56 33.35 -4.45
CA ASN A 41 3.37 33.57 -5.89
C ASN A 41 2.81 32.32 -6.61
N GLY A 42 3.17 31.12 -6.14
CA GLY A 42 2.85 29.86 -6.79
C GLY A 42 3.86 29.46 -7.87
N GLY A 43 3.62 28.35 -8.56
CA GLY A 43 4.49 27.82 -9.61
C GLY A 43 5.57 26.87 -9.11
N GLU A 44 6.66 26.74 -9.86
CA GLU A 44 7.79 25.87 -9.52
C GLU A 44 8.77 26.60 -8.60
N VAL A 45 9.12 25.98 -7.47
CA VAL A 45 10.03 26.51 -6.44
C VAL A 45 11.10 25.47 -6.18
N LYS A 46 12.36 25.90 -6.22
CA LYS A 46 13.52 25.03 -6.05
C LYS A 46 14.45 25.55 -4.97
N LEU A 47 14.83 24.69 -4.03
CA LEU A 47 15.80 25.06 -3.00
C LEU A 47 17.21 25.20 -3.59
N ASP A 48 17.95 26.23 -3.20
CA ASP A 48 19.39 26.37 -3.46
C ASP A 48 20.26 26.38 -2.18
N ALA A 49 19.62 26.40 -1.01
CA ALA A 49 20.24 26.20 0.29
C ALA A 49 19.31 25.43 1.25
N ASN A 50 19.88 24.91 2.34
CA ASN A 50 19.10 24.40 3.47
C ASN A 50 18.42 25.59 4.18
N ILE A 51 17.13 25.46 4.48
CA ILE A 51 16.31 26.53 5.07
C ILE A 51 15.80 26.09 6.44
N THR A 52 15.99 26.97 7.43
CA THR A 52 15.33 26.83 8.74
C THR A 52 14.20 27.85 8.84
N LEU A 53 13.00 27.37 9.18
CA LEU A 53 11.80 28.17 9.35
C LEU A 53 11.56 28.46 10.83
N THR A 54 11.18 29.70 11.13
CA THR A 54 10.72 30.13 12.46
C THR A 54 9.19 30.12 12.58
N SER A 55 8.49 29.92 11.46
CA SER A 55 7.03 29.85 11.35
C SER A 55 6.62 28.84 10.28
N MET A 56 5.40 28.33 10.40
CA MET A 56 4.84 27.35 9.46
C MET A 56 4.79 27.88 8.03
N LEU A 57 5.28 27.11 7.06
CA LEU A 57 5.15 27.40 5.64
C LEU A 57 3.72 27.06 5.19
N THR A 58 2.96 28.08 4.79
CA THR A 58 1.57 27.90 4.36
C THR A 58 1.47 28.01 2.85
N ILE A 59 0.93 26.97 2.19
CA ILE A 59 0.54 27.04 0.78
C ILE A 59 -0.85 27.65 0.71
N PRO A 60 -1.06 28.82 0.07
CA PRO A 60 -2.37 29.44 -0.01
C PRO A 60 -3.36 28.63 -0.85
N ALA A 61 -4.66 28.77 -0.56
CA ALA A 61 -5.71 27.94 -1.16
C ALA A 61 -5.87 28.11 -2.68
N ASP A 62 -5.53 29.28 -3.22
CA ASP A 62 -5.60 29.63 -4.63
C ASP A 62 -4.31 29.32 -5.40
N LYS A 63 -3.33 28.66 -4.76
CA LYS A 63 -2.00 28.40 -5.36
C LYS A 63 -1.79 26.94 -5.70
N THR A 64 -1.13 26.76 -6.83
CA THR A 64 -0.50 25.49 -7.23
C THR A 64 1.01 25.67 -7.12
N VAL A 65 1.66 24.82 -6.34
CA VAL A 65 3.09 24.85 -6.06
C VAL A 65 3.72 23.49 -6.36
N THR A 66 4.84 23.50 -7.08
CA THR A 66 5.77 22.36 -7.10
C THR A 66 7.02 22.76 -6.34
N LEU A 67 7.27 22.12 -5.19
CA LEU A 67 8.45 22.32 -4.37
C LEU A 67 9.47 21.21 -4.64
N ASP A 68 10.57 21.56 -5.30
CA ASP A 68 11.74 20.71 -5.47
C ASP A 68 12.76 20.96 -4.35
N LEU A 69 12.94 19.96 -3.50
CA LEU A 69 13.92 19.99 -2.41
C LEU A 69 15.36 19.99 -2.93
N ASN A 70 15.62 19.50 -4.14
CA ASN A 70 16.93 19.57 -4.80
C ASN A 70 18.10 19.08 -3.91
N GLY A 71 17.89 18.00 -3.16
CA GLY A 71 18.85 17.42 -2.22
C GLY A 71 19.08 18.21 -0.92
N LEU A 72 18.25 19.23 -0.66
CA LEU A 72 18.36 20.15 0.46
C LEU A 72 17.20 20.00 1.44
N SER A 73 17.34 20.64 2.61
CA SER A 73 16.44 20.45 3.74
C SER A 73 15.65 21.71 4.10
N ILE A 74 14.39 21.53 4.46
CA ILE A 74 13.58 22.52 5.21
C ILE A 74 13.39 21.98 6.63
N THR A 75 13.77 22.78 7.64
CA THR A 75 13.66 22.41 9.05
C THR A 75 12.79 23.42 9.81
N SER A 76 11.93 22.95 10.71
CA SER A 76 11.17 23.79 11.65
C SER A 76 11.08 23.12 13.03
N ALA A 77 11.05 23.92 14.09
CA ALA A 77 10.78 23.42 15.44
C ALA A 77 9.31 22.97 15.62
N GLY A 78 8.39 23.63 14.91
CA GLY A 78 6.96 23.32 14.93
C GLY A 78 6.52 22.56 13.68
N LYS A 79 5.25 22.75 13.31
CA LYS A 79 4.73 22.25 12.04
C LYS A 79 5.49 22.90 10.88
N VAL A 80 5.94 22.10 9.91
CA VAL A 80 6.75 22.62 8.79
C VAL A 80 5.85 23.19 7.71
N ILE A 81 4.95 22.37 7.15
CA ILE A 81 4.08 22.76 6.02
C ILE A 81 2.62 22.60 6.40
N LYS A 82 1.80 23.60 6.04
CA LYS A 82 0.34 23.49 5.94
C LYS A 82 -0.08 23.80 4.51
N ASN A 83 -0.59 22.80 3.81
CA ASN A 83 -1.11 22.99 2.45
C ASN A 83 -2.60 23.30 2.47
N ASN A 84 -3.02 24.49 2.03
CA ASN A 84 -4.42 24.80 1.78
C ASN A 84 -4.79 24.77 0.29
N GLY A 85 -3.80 24.68 -0.62
CA GLY A 85 -3.98 24.70 -2.08
C GLY A 85 -3.58 23.38 -2.73
N ILE A 86 -2.84 23.45 -3.85
CA ILE A 86 -2.29 22.29 -4.55
C ILE A 86 -0.77 22.28 -4.39
N LEU A 87 -0.22 21.24 -3.78
CA LEU A 87 1.20 21.09 -3.51
C LEU A 87 1.72 19.79 -4.12
N THR A 88 2.78 19.88 -4.90
CA THR A 88 3.63 18.73 -5.26
C THR A 88 4.99 18.88 -4.59
N ILE A 89 5.42 17.88 -3.82
CA ILE A 89 6.76 17.80 -3.23
C ILE A 89 7.58 16.78 -4.02
N THR A 90 8.79 17.15 -4.41
CA THR A 90 9.74 16.26 -5.09
C THR A 90 11.15 16.56 -4.61
N ASP A 91 12.07 15.63 -4.87
CA ASP A 91 13.50 15.84 -4.69
C ASP A 91 14.24 15.33 -5.92
N THR A 92 14.71 16.25 -6.77
CA THR A 92 15.37 15.89 -8.04
C THR A 92 16.82 15.43 -7.90
N LYS A 93 17.45 15.63 -6.74
CA LYS A 93 18.86 15.23 -6.52
C LYS A 93 19.05 14.10 -5.51
N GLY A 94 18.04 13.80 -4.70
CA GLY A 94 18.12 12.80 -3.65
C GLY A 94 18.68 13.37 -2.33
N GLY A 95 18.18 12.86 -1.21
CA GLY A 95 18.60 13.24 0.14
C GLY A 95 17.91 14.50 0.71
N GLY A 96 17.05 15.15 -0.06
CA GLY A 96 16.28 16.32 0.36
C GLY A 96 15.27 15.99 1.45
N LYS A 97 15.16 16.88 2.43
CA LYS A 97 14.43 16.62 3.69
C LYS A 97 13.39 17.68 4.04
N ILE A 98 12.32 17.24 4.70
CA ILE A 98 11.39 18.10 5.44
C ILE A 98 11.39 17.60 6.90
N ILE A 99 11.86 18.44 7.82
CA ILE A 99 12.16 18.03 9.20
C ILE A 99 11.36 18.88 10.19
N SER A 100 10.49 18.24 10.97
CA SER A 100 9.90 18.82 12.19
C SER A 100 10.60 18.27 13.42
N THR A 101 11.24 19.11 14.22
CA THR A 101 11.96 18.65 15.42
C THR A 101 11.12 18.58 16.68
N GLY A 102 9.87 19.05 16.64
CA GLY A 102 8.98 19.06 17.80
C GLY A 102 7.49 18.85 17.50
N ASN A 103 7.10 18.61 16.24
CA ASN A 103 5.71 18.45 15.86
C ASN A 103 5.56 17.58 14.59
N THR A 104 4.57 17.88 13.75
CA THR A 104 4.30 17.22 12.46
C THR A 104 5.05 17.89 11.31
N ALA A 105 5.41 17.16 10.26
CA ALA A 105 6.07 17.74 9.10
C ALA A 105 5.09 18.35 8.08
N VAL A 106 4.27 17.53 7.40
CA VAL A 106 3.37 17.98 6.34
C VAL A 106 1.91 17.82 6.75
N GLY A 107 1.19 18.93 6.93
CA GLY A 107 -0.24 18.95 7.18
C GLY A 107 -1.06 19.52 6.01
N VAL A 108 -2.34 19.17 5.96
CA VAL A 108 -3.28 19.65 4.94
C VAL A 108 -4.44 20.45 5.52
N GLY A 109 -5.04 21.31 4.70
CA GLY A 109 -6.27 22.05 4.96
C GLY A 109 -7.42 21.56 4.09
N ASP A 110 -8.58 22.17 4.28
CA ASP A 110 -9.82 21.76 3.60
C ASP A 110 -9.69 21.80 2.08
N ASN A 111 -10.18 20.75 1.41
CA ASN A 111 -10.20 20.60 -0.06
C ASN A 111 -8.83 20.73 -0.76
N SER A 112 -7.73 20.73 0.00
CA SER A 112 -6.38 20.82 -0.55
C SER A 112 -5.96 19.51 -1.23
N LYS A 113 -4.99 19.60 -2.14
CA LYS A 113 -4.37 18.43 -2.78
C LYS A 113 -2.88 18.44 -2.55
N THR A 114 -2.35 17.38 -1.96
CA THR A 114 -0.91 17.19 -1.77
C THR A 114 -0.46 15.93 -2.49
N THR A 115 0.59 16.03 -3.30
CA THR A 115 1.28 14.89 -3.91
C THR A 115 2.73 14.91 -3.47
N ILE A 116 3.20 13.84 -2.83
CA ILE A 116 4.58 13.64 -2.44
C ILE A 116 5.14 12.59 -3.39
N LYS A 117 5.94 13.03 -4.36
CA LYS A 117 6.57 12.14 -5.35
C LYS A 117 7.69 11.35 -4.68
N THR A 118 8.61 12.05 -4.04
CA THR A 118 9.67 11.49 -3.21
C THR A 118 10.29 12.59 -2.36
N ALA A 119 10.57 12.28 -1.10
CA ALA A 119 11.30 13.12 -0.14
C ALA A 119 11.64 12.28 1.10
N ILE A 120 12.57 12.77 1.91
CA ILE A 120 12.74 12.29 3.30
C ILE A 120 11.93 13.22 4.21
N ILE A 121 11.00 12.67 4.97
CA ILE A 121 10.14 13.43 5.89
C ILE A 121 10.35 12.89 7.31
N GLU A 122 10.88 13.73 8.18
CA GLU A 122 11.22 13.39 9.57
C GLU A 122 10.38 14.25 10.52
N SER A 123 9.79 13.64 11.54
CA SER A 123 8.88 14.31 12.46
C SER A 123 8.89 13.70 13.87
N VAL A 124 8.31 14.43 14.82
CA VAL A 124 8.00 13.88 16.14
C VAL A 124 6.61 13.27 16.14
N GLU A 125 5.59 14.04 15.74
CA GLU A 125 4.17 13.67 15.94
C GLU A 125 3.42 13.25 14.66
N GLY A 126 4.09 13.20 13.51
CA GLY A 126 3.48 12.78 12.24
C GLY A 126 4.19 13.32 11.01
N ALA A 127 4.60 12.43 10.11
CA ALA A 127 5.27 12.82 8.88
C ALA A 127 4.26 13.50 7.94
N VAL A 128 3.08 12.90 7.82
CA VAL A 128 1.97 13.43 7.02
C VAL A 128 0.68 13.36 7.84
N ILE A 129 -0.08 14.45 7.92
CA ILE A 129 -1.27 14.54 8.78
C ILE A 129 -2.47 15.20 8.08
N THR A 130 -3.66 14.60 8.18
CA THR A 130 -4.90 15.24 7.71
C THR A 130 -5.31 16.39 8.62
N GLY A 131 -5.02 16.26 9.91
CA GLY A 131 -5.40 17.23 10.92
C GLY A 131 -6.92 17.42 10.90
N TYR A 132 -7.36 18.66 11.01
CA TYR A 132 -8.79 18.98 11.01
C TYR A 132 -9.39 19.10 9.60
N ALA A 133 -8.66 18.71 8.55
CA ALA A 133 -9.12 18.90 7.18
C ALA A 133 -10.39 18.09 6.86
N THR A 134 -11.21 18.63 5.96
CA THR A 134 -12.29 17.92 5.27
C THR A 134 -12.09 17.99 3.75
N GLY A 135 -12.36 16.89 3.05
CA GLY A 135 -12.27 16.81 1.59
C GLY A 135 -10.85 16.93 1.00
N ALA A 136 -9.79 16.85 1.81
CA ALA A 136 -8.42 16.91 1.32
C ALA A 136 -8.03 15.61 0.61
N THR A 137 -7.10 15.70 -0.34
CA THR A 137 -6.47 14.55 -1.00
C THR A 137 -4.97 14.55 -0.77
N ILE A 138 -4.43 13.42 -0.33
CA ILE A 138 -3.00 13.19 -0.14
C ILE A 138 -2.60 12.00 -1.02
N ASN A 139 -1.58 12.17 -1.86
CA ASN A 139 -0.97 11.09 -2.64
C ASN A 139 0.49 10.96 -2.22
N ILE A 140 0.89 9.78 -1.79
CA ILE A 140 2.27 9.42 -1.45
C ILE A 140 2.73 8.38 -2.45
N GLU A 141 3.62 8.79 -3.36
CA GLU A 141 4.12 7.92 -4.44
C GLU A 141 5.34 7.12 -3.98
N ASP A 142 6.30 7.80 -3.34
CA ASP A 142 7.53 7.22 -2.80
C ASP A 142 8.15 8.15 -1.73
N GLY A 143 9.24 7.71 -1.09
CA GLY A 143 10.02 8.49 -0.11
C GLY A 143 10.30 7.74 1.19
N ILE A 144 10.86 8.42 2.17
CA ILE A 144 11.10 7.90 3.52
C ILE A 144 10.37 8.79 4.52
N PHE A 145 9.47 8.22 5.31
CA PHE A 145 8.61 8.94 6.24
C PHE A 145 8.84 8.41 7.65
N SER A 146 9.19 9.28 8.58
CA SER A 146 9.53 8.87 9.95
C SER A 146 8.81 9.73 10.99
N ALA A 147 8.21 9.07 11.97
CA ALA A 147 7.66 9.71 13.17
C ALA A 147 8.29 9.04 14.40
N SER A 148 8.90 9.85 15.26
CA SER A 148 9.63 9.34 16.42
C SER A 148 8.77 9.19 17.68
N ASP A 149 7.56 9.75 17.71
CA ASP A 149 6.69 9.69 18.88
C ASP A 149 5.19 9.85 18.59
N ASN A 150 4.64 9.17 17.56
CA ASN A 150 3.20 9.01 17.31
C ASN A 150 2.93 8.09 16.09
N ALA A 151 1.95 8.43 15.24
CA ALA A 151 1.70 7.84 13.94
C ALA A 151 2.58 8.44 12.83
N VAL A 152 2.97 7.66 11.82
CA VAL A 152 3.70 8.18 10.64
C VAL A 152 2.76 8.93 9.71
N VAL A 153 1.64 8.31 9.34
CA VAL A 153 0.52 8.91 8.60
C VAL A 153 -0.64 9.05 9.57
N ALA A 154 -0.98 10.28 9.94
CA ALA A 154 -1.89 10.56 11.04
C ALA A 154 -3.21 11.20 10.57
N GLY A 155 -4.33 10.71 11.09
CA GLY A 155 -5.61 11.39 11.04
C GLY A 155 -5.92 12.19 12.31
N ASN A 156 -7.07 12.87 12.33
CA ASN A 156 -7.64 13.48 13.54
C ASN A 156 -9.13 13.16 13.61
N GLY A 157 -9.58 12.64 14.76
CA GLY A 157 -10.95 12.20 14.98
C GLY A 157 -11.98 13.29 15.26
N ASN A 158 -11.57 14.56 15.35
CA ASN A 158 -12.46 15.65 15.73
C ASN A 158 -13.62 15.82 14.73
N ARG A 159 -14.81 16.16 15.24
CA ARG A 159 -16.00 16.38 14.40
C ARG A 159 -15.92 17.68 13.59
N THR A 160 -15.16 18.66 14.06
CA THR A 160 -15.09 19.99 13.44
C THR A 160 -13.73 20.27 12.80
N ASN A 161 -13.72 21.14 11.78
CA ASN A 161 -12.50 21.62 11.12
C ASN A 161 -11.81 22.70 11.97
N GLU A 162 -10.70 23.28 11.49
CA GLU A 162 -9.96 24.32 12.23
C GLU A 162 -10.82 25.58 12.51
N ALA A 163 -11.81 25.85 11.66
CA ALA A 163 -12.75 26.97 11.84
C ALA A 163 -13.94 26.64 12.76
N GLY A 164 -14.01 25.40 13.28
CA GLY A 164 -15.11 24.95 14.13
C GLY A 164 -16.37 24.49 13.38
N ALA A 165 -16.36 24.49 12.04
CA ALA A 165 -17.45 23.98 11.22
C ALA A 165 -17.45 22.45 11.21
N GLU A 166 -18.62 21.82 11.05
CA GLU A 166 -18.71 20.36 10.96
C GLU A 166 -17.99 19.83 9.72
N ARG A 167 -17.18 18.78 9.91
CA ARG A 167 -16.51 18.08 8.82
C ARG A 167 -17.47 17.06 8.21
N THR A 168 -17.84 17.25 6.95
CA THR A 168 -18.85 16.42 6.28
C THR A 168 -18.26 15.47 5.25
N VAL A 169 -17.13 15.83 4.64
CA VAL A 169 -16.48 15.07 3.57
C VAL A 169 -15.17 14.44 4.08
N GLY A 170 -15.07 13.12 4.03
CA GLY A 170 -13.84 12.39 4.37
C GLY A 170 -12.65 12.83 3.53
N ASN A 171 -11.43 12.75 4.08
CA ASN A 171 -10.23 12.95 3.27
C ASN A 171 -9.90 11.66 2.51
N THR A 172 -9.14 11.79 1.42
CA THR A 172 -8.62 10.65 0.67
C THR A 172 -7.10 10.62 0.79
N ILE A 173 -6.55 9.47 1.20
CA ILE A 173 -5.11 9.26 1.31
C ILE A 173 -4.75 8.06 0.43
N ASN A 174 -3.90 8.25 -0.57
CA ASN A 174 -3.42 7.19 -1.44
C ASN A 174 -1.93 6.98 -1.20
N ILE A 175 -1.53 5.76 -0.90
CA ILE A 175 -0.14 5.36 -0.64
C ILE A 175 0.22 4.26 -1.62
N SER A 176 1.08 4.57 -2.59
CA SER A 176 1.53 3.60 -3.59
C SER A 176 2.95 3.09 -3.39
N GLY A 177 3.72 3.70 -2.48
CA GLY A 177 5.12 3.38 -2.26
C GLY A 177 5.72 4.13 -1.07
N GLY A 178 7.04 4.00 -0.93
CA GLY A 178 7.81 4.59 0.17
C GLY A 178 8.05 3.66 1.36
N THR A 179 8.89 4.13 2.27
CA THR A 179 9.23 3.46 3.55
C THR A 179 8.74 4.31 4.71
N PHE A 180 8.01 3.71 5.64
CA PHE A 180 7.37 4.38 6.77
C PHE A 180 7.92 3.81 8.08
N ASN A 181 8.63 4.61 8.85
CA ASN A 181 9.27 4.18 10.10
C ASN A 181 8.59 4.83 11.30
N GLY A 182 7.92 4.02 12.11
CA GLY A 182 7.19 4.47 13.29
C GLY A 182 7.89 4.05 14.57
N GLN A 183 8.03 4.99 15.51
CA GLN A 183 8.52 4.74 16.86
C GLN A 183 7.67 5.50 17.88
N ILE A 184 7.86 5.16 19.15
CA ILE A 184 7.23 5.84 20.28
C ILE A 184 8.25 6.07 21.39
N LYS A 185 8.18 7.23 22.04
CA LYS A 185 8.98 7.58 23.23
C LYS A 185 8.11 7.84 24.44
N THR A 186 6.89 8.33 24.22
CA THR A 186 5.96 8.66 25.28
C THR A 186 5.52 7.40 26.02
N PRO A 187 5.73 7.31 27.35
CA PRO A 187 5.33 6.16 28.15
C PRO A 187 3.83 5.88 28.03
N THR A 188 3.42 4.61 28.09
CA THR A 188 2.02 4.15 27.96
C THR A 188 1.40 4.30 26.56
N TYR A 189 2.19 4.68 25.57
CA TYR A 189 1.80 4.70 24.16
C TYR A 189 2.54 3.62 23.38
N VAL A 190 1.97 3.24 22.24
CA VAL A 190 2.61 2.39 21.23
C VAL A 190 2.71 3.14 19.91
N ALA A 191 3.70 2.77 19.10
CA ALA A 191 3.90 3.40 17.79
C ALA A 191 2.76 3.07 16.82
N CYS A 192 2.58 3.89 15.79
CA CYS A 192 1.56 3.66 14.77
C CYS A 192 2.10 3.97 13.36
N GLY A 193 1.80 3.12 12.37
CA GLY A 193 2.08 3.44 10.97
C GLY A 193 1.02 4.39 10.40
N ILE A 194 -0.21 3.88 10.29
CA ILE A 194 -1.38 4.60 9.80
C ILE A 194 -2.42 4.72 10.92
N TYR A 195 -2.78 5.95 11.27
CA TYR A 195 -3.86 6.24 12.21
C TYR A 195 -5.08 6.78 11.49
N ALA A 196 -6.19 6.02 11.49
CA ALA A 196 -7.44 6.33 10.81
C ALA A 196 -8.63 6.56 11.78
N PRO A 197 -8.63 7.65 12.56
CA PRO A 197 -9.63 7.94 13.59
C PRO A 197 -10.91 8.63 13.09
N TRP A 198 -10.98 8.95 11.80
CA TRP A 198 -12.08 9.69 11.21
C TRP A 198 -12.44 9.09 9.87
N LYS A 199 -13.59 9.46 9.27
CA LYS A 199 -14.18 8.89 8.03
C LYS A 199 -13.35 9.05 6.75
N ASP A 200 -12.03 9.19 6.88
CA ASP A 200 -11.05 9.17 5.81
C ASP A 200 -11.10 7.83 5.06
N THR A 201 -10.85 7.90 3.76
CA THR A 201 -10.62 6.75 2.89
C THR A 201 -9.13 6.65 2.60
N ILE A 202 -8.51 5.56 3.05
CA ILE A 202 -7.07 5.33 2.92
C ILE A 202 -6.84 4.12 2.02
N ASN A 203 -6.22 4.33 0.86
CA ASN A 203 -5.91 3.30 -0.11
C ASN A 203 -4.40 3.02 -0.08
N VAL A 204 -4.01 1.80 0.28
CA VAL A 204 -2.61 1.37 0.37
C VAL A 204 -2.35 0.31 -0.70
N THR A 205 -1.66 0.73 -1.76
CA THR A 205 -1.33 -0.09 -2.93
C THR A 205 0.16 -0.42 -3.05
N GLY A 206 0.98 0.16 -2.16
CA GLY A 206 2.36 -0.23 -1.96
C GLY A 206 2.98 0.43 -0.73
N GLY A 207 4.28 0.19 -0.54
CA GLY A 207 5.07 0.74 0.55
C GLY A 207 5.47 -0.30 1.60
N THR A 208 6.42 0.07 2.44
CA THR A 208 6.93 -0.75 3.56
C THR A 208 6.82 0.03 4.87
N PHE A 209 6.07 -0.51 5.83
CA PHE A 209 5.84 0.06 7.15
C PHE A 209 6.64 -0.73 8.18
N ASN A 210 7.61 -0.10 8.82
CA ASN A 210 8.42 -0.66 9.89
C ASN A 210 8.07 0.05 11.21
N ILE A 211 7.24 -0.58 12.02
CA ILE A 211 6.71 0.02 13.25
C ILE A 211 7.28 -0.72 14.46
N THR A 212 8.10 0.00 15.24
CA THR A 212 8.77 -0.59 16.40
C THR A 212 7.90 -0.44 17.64
N GLY A 213 7.56 -1.55 18.31
CA GLY A 213 6.79 -1.53 19.55
C GLY A 213 5.38 -0.95 19.38
N GLY A 214 4.68 -1.31 18.30
CA GLY A 214 3.34 -0.79 18.05
C GLY A 214 2.61 -1.43 16.88
N ALA A 215 1.68 -0.66 16.29
CA ALA A 215 0.75 -1.18 15.31
C ALA A 215 0.96 -0.61 13.90
N GLY A 216 0.82 -1.46 12.88
CA GLY A 216 0.94 -1.07 11.47
C GLY A 216 -0.19 -0.11 11.09
N ILE A 217 -1.43 -0.55 11.28
CA ILE A 217 -2.65 0.22 11.05
C ILE A 217 -3.46 0.26 12.34
N VAL A 218 -3.97 1.43 12.71
CA VAL A 218 -4.99 1.59 13.77
C VAL A 218 -6.15 2.39 13.18
N ALA A 219 -7.25 1.70 12.87
CA ALA A 219 -8.49 2.34 12.44
C ALA A 219 -9.49 2.40 13.59
N ARG A 220 -10.18 3.54 13.73
CA ARG A 220 -11.25 3.73 14.75
C ARG A 220 -12.55 4.28 14.19
N ALA A 221 -12.52 4.76 12.96
CA ALA A 221 -13.69 5.22 12.20
C ALA A 221 -13.41 5.31 10.70
N GLY A 222 -12.14 5.43 10.30
CA GLY A 222 -11.75 5.48 8.90
C GLY A 222 -11.82 4.14 8.20
N ASN A 223 -11.79 4.22 6.88
CA ASN A 223 -11.75 3.06 6.01
C ASN A 223 -10.33 2.90 5.45
N VAL A 224 -9.76 1.72 5.60
CA VAL A 224 -8.43 1.42 5.06
C VAL A 224 -8.53 0.21 4.15
N THR A 225 -8.15 0.37 2.89
CA THR A 225 -8.05 -0.74 1.93
C THR A 225 -6.58 -0.98 1.61
N VAL A 226 -6.11 -2.20 1.86
CA VAL A 226 -4.75 -2.62 1.53
C VAL A 226 -4.82 -3.64 0.39
N THR A 227 -4.35 -3.25 -0.79
CA THR A 227 -4.25 -4.16 -1.93
C THR A 227 -2.85 -4.76 -2.06
N ASN A 228 -1.83 -4.01 -1.61
CA ASN A 228 -0.46 -4.49 -1.50
C ASN A 228 0.35 -3.53 -0.61
N ALA A 229 1.11 -4.06 0.33
CA ALA A 229 2.13 -3.37 1.12
C ALA A 229 2.81 -4.38 2.04
N VAL A 230 3.93 -3.98 2.65
CA VAL A 230 4.59 -4.75 3.70
C VAL A 230 4.44 -4.02 5.03
N PHE A 231 3.89 -4.69 6.04
CA PHE A 231 3.79 -4.20 7.41
C PHE A 231 4.63 -5.10 8.32
N ASN A 232 5.66 -4.53 8.94
CA ASN A 232 6.53 -5.16 9.90
C ASN A 232 6.37 -4.48 11.25
N THR A 233 5.75 -5.18 12.21
CA THR A 233 5.56 -4.70 13.58
C THR A 233 6.33 -5.55 14.56
N THR A 234 7.04 -4.92 15.49
CA THR A 234 7.78 -5.60 16.55
C THR A 234 7.22 -5.28 17.93
N GLY A 235 7.55 -6.10 18.91
CA GLY A 235 7.09 -6.00 20.29
C GLY A 235 5.72 -6.62 20.51
N ASN A 236 5.41 -6.79 21.79
CA ASN A 236 4.17 -7.38 22.32
C ASN A 236 3.53 -6.48 23.40
N ALA A 237 3.94 -5.22 23.45
CA ALA A 237 3.40 -4.26 24.41
C ALA A 237 1.97 -3.86 24.05
N THR A 238 1.29 -3.25 25.01
CA THR A 238 0.02 -2.58 24.77
C THR A 238 0.16 -1.10 25.14
N GLY A 239 -0.57 -0.24 24.44
CA GLY A 239 -0.57 1.19 24.76
C GLY A 239 -1.63 1.97 24.02
N LYS A 240 -1.72 3.27 24.34
CA LYS A 240 -2.59 4.20 23.64
C LYS A 240 -1.98 4.58 22.28
N VAL A 241 -2.84 4.96 21.36
CA VAL A 241 -2.46 5.57 20.06
C VAL A 241 -3.26 6.86 19.88
N GLY A 242 -2.58 7.92 19.47
CA GLY A 242 -3.18 9.23 19.26
C GLY A 242 -3.80 9.80 20.53
N ASP A 243 -4.98 10.37 20.40
CA ASP A 243 -5.68 11.08 21.47
C ASP A 243 -6.55 10.18 22.37
N SER A 244 -6.89 8.95 21.94
CA SER A 244 -7.71 8.05 22.75
C SER A 244 -7.00 7.57 24.02
N ARG A 245 -7.82 7.04 24.93
CA ARG A 245 -7.37 6.36 26.16
C ARG A 245 -7.60 4.85 26.10
N VAL A 246 -8.29 4.35 25.08
CA VAL A 246 -8.38 2.91 24.81
C VAL A 246 -7.00 2.41 24.39
N VAL A 247 -6.60 1.31 25.03
CA VAL A 247 -5.32 0.66 24.84
C VAL A 247 -5.46 -0.40 23.76
N VAL A 248 -4.50 -0.43 22.84
CA VAL A 248 -4.43 -1.41 21.75
C VAL A 248 -3.14 -2.23 21.86
N PRO A 249 -3.11 -3.46 21.35
CA PRO A 249 -1.90 -4.26 21.29
C PRO A 249 -0.97 -3.81 20.14
N CYS A 250 0.30 -4.22 20.21
CA CYS A 250 1.13 -4.30 19.01
C CYS A 250 0.52 -5.34 18.06
N SER A 251 0.33 -4.98 16.80
CA SER A 251 -0.26 -5.84 15.76
C SER A 251 -0.06 -5.19 14.40
N ALA A 252 0.06 -5.96 13.32
CA ALA A 252 0.12 -5.38 11.99
C ALA A 252 -1.17 -4.60 11.66
N ILE A 253 -2.32 -5.11 12.10
CA ILE A 253 -3.64 -4.50 11.91
C ILE A 253 -4.39 -4.43 13.24
N VAL A 254 -4.89 -3.24 13.56
CA VAL A 254 -5.84 -3.01 14.65
C VAL A 254 -7.06 -2.26 14.15
N PHE A 255 -8.24 -2.81 14.41
CA PHE A 255 -9.47 -2.02 14.42
C PHE A 255 -9.95 -1.83 15.86
N ASP A 256 -10.20 -0.59 16.26
CA ASP A 256 -10.63 -0.22 17.62
C ASP A 256 -11.95 0.55 17.54
N SER A 257 -13.07 -0.17 17.66
CA SER A 257 -14.42 0.42 17.77
C SER A 257 -14.76 0.82 19.21
N GLU A 258 -14.08 0.28 20.22
CA GLU A 258 -14.29 0.60 21.63
C GLU A 258 -13.98 2.07 21.94
N ALA A 259 -13.03 2.66 21.23
CA ALA A 259 -12.74 4.09 21.33
C ALA A 259 -13.89 5.01 20.90
N ALA A 260 -14.93 4.48 20.24
CA ALA A 260 -16.19 5.15 19.94
C ALA A 260 -16.02 6.56 19.31
N TYR A 261 -15.15 6.67 18.31
CA TYR A 261 -14.90 7.95 17.63
C TYR A 261 -16.19 8.48 16.98
N PRO A 262 -16.43 9.82 16.97
CA PRO A 262 -17.69 10.38 16.51
C PRO A 262 -18.07 10.06 15.06
N ALA A 263 -17.09 9.69 14.24
CA ALA A 263 -17.29 9.34 12.83
C ALA A 263 -17.44 7.83 12.59
N LEU A 264 -17.38 7.00 13.63
CA LEU A 264 -17.54 5.56 13.52
C LEU A 264 -18.95 5.22 13.01
N THR A 265 -19.01 4.44 11.94
CA THR A 265 -20.25 3.87 11.41
C THR A 265 -20.11 2.36 11.26
N ASN A 266 -21.19 1.66 10.89
CA ASN A 266 -21.14 0.23 10.57
C ASN A 266 -20.35 -0.08 9.30
N THR A 267 -20.07 0.92 8.46
CA THR A 267 -19.25 0.76 7.25
C THR A 267 -17.77 1.00 7.49
N SER A 268 -17.38 1.53 8.66
CA SER A 268 -15.97 1.71 9.03
C SER A 268 -15.29 0.36 9.15
N ALA A 269 -14.33 0.08 8.26
CA ALA A 269 -13.65 -1.21 8.20
C ALA A 269 -12.21 -1.10 7.66
N ILE A 270 -11.43 -2.15 7.90
CA ILE A 270 -10.16 -2.42 7.20
C ILE A 270 -10.40 -3.59 6.25
N SER A 271 -10.12 -3.38 4.96
CA SER A 271 -10.21 -4.40 3.92
C SER A 271 -8.82 -4.77 3.43
N VAL A 272 -8.46 -6.05 3.51
CA VAL A 272 -7.17 -6.58 3.09
C VAL A 272 -7.37 -7.50 1.88
N GLU A 273 -6.88 -7.04 0.73
CA GLU A 273 -6.91 -7.79 -0.54
C GLU A 273 -5.54 -8.41 -0.87
N GLY A 274 -4.48 -7.91 -0.24
CA GLY A 274 -3.12 -8.42 -0.41
C GLY A 274 -2.10 -7.71 0.49
N GLY A 275 -0.83 -8.11 0.34
CA GLY A 275 0.29 -7.62 1.15
C GLY A 275 0.85 -8.65 2.13
N THR A 276 1.85 -8.23 2.91
CA THR A 276 2.53 -9.04 3.93
C THR A 276 2.42 -8.34 5.28
N PHE A 277 1.97 -9.06 6.30
CA PHE A 277 1.67 -8.55 7.63
C PHE A 277 2.40 -9.39 8.68
N THR A 278 3.54 -8.88 9.12
CA THR A 278 4.41 -9.53 10.11
C THR A 278 4.29 -8.82 11.45
N SER A 279 3.93 -9.57 12.49
CA SER A 279 3.86 -9.13 13.88
C SER A 279 4.50 -10.16 14.80
N GLU A 280 5.20 -9.71 15.84
CA GLU A 280 5.65 -10.57 16.95
C GLU A 280 4.50 -10.99 17.89
N ALA A 281 3.37 -10.27 17.82
CA ALA A 281 2.09 -10.65 18.40
C ALA A 281 1.14 -11.15 17.29
N ASP A 282 -0.16 -11.22 17.57
CA ASP A 282 -1.14 -11.50 16.52
C ASP A 282 -1.06 -10.46 15.39
N ALA A 283 -1.26 -10.90 14.15
CA ALA A 283 -1.18 -10.04 12.98
C ALA A 283 -2.41 -9.12 12.84
N ILE A 284 -3.56 -9.55 13.38
CA ILE A 284 -4.82 -8.80 13.39
C ILE A 284 -5.38 -8.79 14.80
N SER A 285 -5.85 -7.63 15.25
CA SER A 285 -6.55 -7.48 16.53
C SER A 285 -7.75 -6.56 16.38
N VAL A 286 -8.86 -6.90 17.04
CA VAL A 286 -10.05 -6.06 17.09
C VAL A 286 -10.38 -5.73 18.55
N VAL A 287 -10.36 -4.44 18.87
CA VAL A 287 -10.73 -3.90 20.19
C VAL A 287 -12.14 -3.34 20.07
N LYS A 288 -13.09 -3.93 20.80
CA LYS A 288 -14.52 -3.68 20.59
C LYS A 288 -15.30 -3.84 21.89
N PRO A 289 -16.46 -3.16 22.03
CA PRO A 289 -17.41 -3.43 23.10
C PRO A 289 -17.88 -4.89 23.10
N GLU A 290 -18.36 -5.34 24.26
CA GLU A 290 -18.99 -6.65 24.40
C GLU A 290 -20.21 -6.77 23.47
N GLY A 291 -20.32 -7.89 22.74
CA GLY A 291 -21.44 -8.18 21.83
C GLY A 291 -21.26 -7.73 20.37
N GLU A 292 -20.26 -6.91 20.03
CA GLU A 292 -19.96 -6.56 18.62
C GLU A 292 -19.19 -7.70 17.90
N GLY A 293 -19.41 -7.91 16.60
CA GLY A 293 -18.68 -8.91 15.80
C GLY A 293 -17.33 -8.39 15.31
N ALA A 294 -16.25 -9.17 15.48
CA ALA A 294 -14.90 -8.74 15.02
C ALA A 294 -14.75 -8.76 13.49
N ALA A 295 -15.33 -9.76 12.82
CA ALA A 295 -15.25 -9.95 11.37
C ALA A 295 -15.97 -8.85 10.56
N GLU A 296 -16.83 -8.04 11.20
CA GLU A 296 -17.48 -6.90 10.56
C GLU A 296 -16.53 -5.71 10.36
N ARG A 297 -15.39 -5.70 11.08
CA ARG A 297 -14.43 -4.59 11.10
C ARG A 297 -13.17 -4.83 10.31
N VAL A 298 -12.79 -6.09 10.15
CA VAL A 298 -11.63 -6.48 9.34
C VAL A 298 -12.05 -7.62 8.43
N SER A 299 -11.88 -7.43 7.13
CA SER A 299 -12.14 -8.46 6.11
C SER A 299 -10.87 -8.76 5.33
N VAL A 300 -10.53 -10.04 5.23
CA VAL A 300 -9.33 -10.52 4.53
C VAL A 300 -9.74 -11.40 3.36
N THR A 301 -9.29 -11.03 2.17
CA THR A 301 -9.48 -11.79 0.92
C THR A 301 -8.14 -12.22 0.30
N GLY A 302 -7.02 -11.70 0.80
CA GLY A 302 -5.69 -12.11 0.37
C GLY A 302 -4.60 -11.60 1.31
N GLY A 303 -3.38 -12.09 1.12
CA GLY A 303 -2.19 -11.65 1.85
C GLY A 303 -1.42 -12.78 2.54
N THR A 304 -0.30 -12.42 3.15
CA THR A 304 0.54 -13.30 3.98
C THR A 304 0.64 -12.73 5.40
N PHE A 305 0.49 -13.56 6.43
CA PHE A 305 0.38 -13.16 7.82
C PHE A 305 1.30 -14.00 8.72
N SER A 306 1.80 -13.40 9.81
CA SER A 306 2.61 -14.11 10.82
C SER A 306 1.79 -14.95 11.81
N SER A 307 0.47 -14.80 11.82
CA SER A 307 -0.45 -15.56 12.66
C SER A 307 -1.66 -16.03 11.87
N ASP A 308 -2.46 -16.92 12.46
CA ASP A 308 -3.73 -17.34 11.88
C ASP A 308 -4.71 -16.17 11.79
N VAL A 309 -5.46 -16.10 10.68
CA VAL A 309 -6.42 -15.05 10.38
C VAL A 309 -7.75 -15.60 9.87
N SER A 310 -8.01 -16.92 10.02
CA SER A 310 -9.24 -17.56 9.55
C SER A 310 -10.51 -16.87 10.01
N ASP A 311 -10.52 -16.30 11.22
CA ASP A 311 -11.68 -15.60 11.80
C ASP A 311 -12.06 -14.31 11.05
N PHE A 312 -11.19 -13.79 10.18
CA PHE A 312 -11.40 -12.57 9.39
C PHE A 312 -11.63 -12.86 7.91
N VAL A 313 -11.76 -14.14 7.53
CA VAL A 313 -11.84 -14.60 6.14
C VAL A 313 -13.19 -15.29 5.91
N ASP A 314 -14.01 -14.74 5.02
CA ASP A 314 -15.36 -15.24 4.77
C ASP A 314 -15.39 -16.44 3.79
N SER A 315 -14.73 -16.31 2.64
CA SER A 315 -14.87 -17.28 1.53
C SER A 315 -13.57 -17.79 0.92
N GLN A 316 -12.42 -17.23 1.32
CA GLN A 316 -11.13 -17.63 0.76
C GLN A 316 -10.50 -18.76 1.56
N PRO A 317 -9.69 -19.64 0.94
CA PRO A 317 -8.94 -20.62 1.71
C PRO A 317 -7.82 -19.92 2.49
N VAL A 318 -7.58 -20.41 3.70
CA VAL A 318 -6.45 -20.02 4.57
C VAL A 318 -5.55 -21.24 4.74
N ALA A 319 -4.26 -21.07 4.51
CA ALA A 319 -3.30 -22.15 4.64
C ALA A 319 -2.03 -21.72 5.37
N GLN A 320 -1.52 -22.59 6.23
CA GLN A 320 -0.24 -22.43 6.89
C GLN A 320 0.87 -23.08 6.07
N ARG A 321 1.93 -22.32 5.87
CA ARG A 321 3.19 -22.67 5.21
C ARG A 321 4.12 -23.44 6.14
N ASN A 322 5.14 -24.09 5.57
CA ASN A 322 6.13 -24.84 6.35
C ASN A 322 6.98 -23.96 7.28
N ASN A 323 7.12 -22.67 6.96
CA ASN A 323 7.81 -21.69 7.80
C ASN A 323 6.93 -21.10 8.93
N GLY A 324 5.66 -21.52 9.02
CA GLY A 324 4.71 -21.07 10.04
C GLY A 324 3.84 -19.87 9.63
N GLU A 325 4.13 -19.20 8.51
CA GLU A 325 3.31 -18.11 7.97
C GLU A 325 1.97 -18.62 7.43
N TYR A 326 0.97 -17.75 7.40
CA TYR A 326 -0.35 -18.02 6.87
C TYR A 326 -0.58 -17.25 5.58
N VAL A 327 -1.13 -17.90 4.57
CA VAL A 327 -1.50 -17.30 3.28
C VAL A 327 -2.99 -17.43 3.03
N VAL A 328 -3.59 -16.37 2.49
CA VAL A 328 -5.03 -16.30 2.19
C VAL A 328 -5.25 -16.17 0.68
N GLY A 329 -6.22 -16.91 0.16
CA GLY A 329 -6.64 -16.84 -1.24
C GLY A 329 -6.06 -17.97 -2.10
N THR A 330 -6.86 -18.46 -3.05
CA THR A 330 -6.54 -19.64 -3.87
C THR A 330 -5.18 -19.53 -4.57
N SER A 331 -4.92 -18.42 -5.25
CA SER A 331 -3.66 -18.18 -5.95
C SER A 331 -2.45 -18.21 -5.00
N ALA A 332 -2.55 -17.57 -3.84
CA ALA A 332 -1.47 -17.54 -2.86
C ALA A 332 -1.21 -18.92 -2.24
N VAL A 333 -2.28 -19.66 -1.90
CA VAL A 333 -2.20 -21.03 -1.37
C VAL A 333 -1.53 -21.97 -2.39
N VAL A 334 -1.91 -21.91 -3.67
CA VAL A 334 -1.30 -22.75 -4.72
C VAL A 334 0.18 -22.40 -4.91
N SER A 335 0.51 -21.11 -4.99
CA SER A 335 1.91 -20.67 -5.10
C SER A 335 2.75 -21.12 -3.93
N ALA A 336 2.25 -21.01 -2.69
CA ALA A 336 2.93 -21.45 -1.49
C ALA A 336 3.11 -22.98 -1.47
N ALA A 337 2.06 -23.75 -1.78
CA ALA A 337 2.12 -25.21 -1.82
C ALA A 337 3.15 -25.73 -2.83
N ASN A 338 3.21 -25.12 -4.01
CA ASN A 338 4.17 -25.46 -5.06
C ASN A 338 5.61 -25.09 -4.68
N THR A 339 5.80 -24.00 -3.93
CA THR A 339 7.12 -23.54 -3.47
C THR A 339 7.63 -24.41 -2.33
N ASP A 340 6.78 -24.70 -1.35
CA ASP A 340 7.16 -25.36 -0.11
C ASP A 340 7.12 -26.90 -0.22
N GLY A 341 6.48 -27.44 -1.26
CA GLY A 341 6.29 -28.88 -1.48
C GLY A 341 5.23 -29.52 -0.57
N SER A 342 4.78 -28.80 0.46
CA SER A 342 3.65 -29.15 1.29
C SER A 342 2.93 -27.91 1.82
N ILE A 343 1.64 -28.07 2.11
CA ILE A 343 0.82 -27.01 2.70
C ILE A 343 -0.22 -27.60 3.66
N THR A 344 -0.54 -26.87 4.73
CA THR A 344 -1.65 -27.22 5.64
C THR A 344 -2.79 -26.23 5.46
N ILE A 345 -3.93 -26.69 4.97
CA ILE A 345 -5.16 -25.91 4.89
C ILE A 345 -5.77 -25.80 6.28
N VAL A 346 -5.81 -24.58 6.80
CA VAL A 346 -6.40 -24.22 8.09
C VAL A 346 -7.89 -24.07 7.94
N GLU A 347 -8.34 -23.37 6.88
CA GLU A 347 -9.74 -23.24 6.50
C GLU A 347 -9.86 -23.36 4.98
N GLY A 348 -10.69 -24.27 4.48
CA GLY A 348 -10.72 -24.62 3.05
C GLY A 348 -11.77 -23.90 2.23
N ASN A 349 -12.91 -23.56 2.82
CA ASN A 349 -14.07 -22.91 2.20
C ASN A 349 -14.51 -23.56 0.86
N ASP A 350 -14.37 -24.89 0.75
CA ASP A 350 -14.60 -25.69 -0.48
C ASP A 350 -13.86 -25.14 -1.72
N ALA A 351 -12.76 -24.43 -1.50
CA ALA A 351 -12.04 -23.70 -2.54
C ALA A 351 -11.41 -24.65 -3.58
N GLN A 352 -11.32 -24.15 -4.82
CA GLN A 352 -10.70 -24.86 -5.94
C GLN A 352 -9.23 -24.47 -6.05
N LEU A 353 -8.34 -25.42 -5.76
CA LEU A 353 -6.88 -25.27 -5.87
C LEU A 353 -6.42 -25.93 -7.17
N THR A 354 -6.34 -25.15 -8.25
CA THR A 354 -5.91 -25.61 -9.57
C THR A 354 -4.43 -25.31 -9.81
N GLY A 355 -3.72 -26.20 -10.51
CA GLY A 355 -2.30 -26.01 -10.82
C GLY A 355 -1.35 -26.38 -9.68
N VAL A 356 -1.78 -27.21 -8.72
CA VAL A 356 -0.88 -27.76 -7.71
C VAL A 356 0.01 -28.83 -8.36
N ASN A 357 1.33 -28.73 -8.19
CA ASN A 357 2.31 -29.57 -8.85
C ASN A 357 2.26 -31.02 -8.34
N PRO A 358 2.57 -32.02 -9.20
CA PRO A 358 2.78 -33.40 -8.75
C PRO A 358 3.81 -33.50 -7.62
N GLY A 359 3.54 -34.37 -6.64
CA GLY A 359 4.39 -34.57 -5.46
C GLY A 359 4.12 -33.60 -4.31
N VAL A 360 3.33 -32.53 -4.52
CA VAL A 360 2.94 -31.63 -3.43
C VAL A 360 1.99 -32.33 -2.48
N LYS A 361 2.23 -32.19 -1.17
CA LYS A 361 1.39 -32.74 -0.11
C LYS A 361 0.46 -31.66 0.47
N VAL A 362 -0.85 -31.89 0.39
CA VAL A 362 -1.89 -31.02 0.97
C VAL A 362 -2.51 -31.71 2.17
N VAL A 363 -2.42 -31.09 3.34
CA VAL A 363 -3.08 -31.55 4.58
C VAL A 363 -4.24 -30.61 4.86
N VAL A 364 -5.42 -31.14 5.21
CA VAL A 364 -6.58 -30.31 5.56
C VAL A 364 -6.90 -30.47 7.05
N ARG A 365 -7.13 -29.35 7.74
CA ARG A 365 -7.50 -29.30 9.15
C ARG A 365 -8.89 -28.70 9.37
N GLY A 366 -9.21 -27.61 8.68
CA GLY A 366 -10.56 -27.05 8.66
C GLY A 366 -11.45 -27.68 7.60
N SER A 367 -12.30 -26.87 6.97
CA SER A 367 -13.18 -27.32 5.90
C SER A 367 -12.41 -27.77 4.64
N ALA A 368 -13.13 -28.36 3.67
CA ALA A 368 -12.53 -29.06 2.54
C ALA A 368 -11.98 -28.12 1.46
N VAL A 369 -11.14 -28.67 0.58
CA VAL A 369 -10.70 -28.05 -0.69
C VAL A 369 -10.78 -29.06 -1.83
N SER A 370 -10.74 -28.58 -3.08
CA SER A 370 -10.57 -29.44 -4.27
C SER A 370 -9.22 -29.18 -4.92
N VAL A 371 -8.29 -30.13 -4.79
CA VAL A 371 -6.94 -30.06 -5.35
C VAL A 371 -6.93 -30.69 -6.74
N ASN A 372 -6.74 -29.89 -7.78
CA ASN A 372 -6.79 -30.32 -9.19
C ASN A 372 -8.04 -31.18 -9.51
N GLY A 373 -9.20 -30.79 -8.97
CA GLY A 373 -10.47 -31.50 -9.13
C GLY A 373 -10.69 -32.69 -8.18
N THR A 374 -9.74 -33.04 -7.32
CA THR A 374 -9.91 -34.07 -6.28
C THR A 374 -10.30 -33.41 -4.96
N ARG A 375 -11.46 -33.77 -4.40
CA ARG A 375 -11.88 -33.26 -3.09
C ARG A 375 -11.01 -33.87 -1.99
N VAL A 376 -10.49 -33.02 -1.11
CA VAL A 376 -9.64 -33.38 0.04
C VAL A 376 -10.30 -32.81 1.29
N THR A 377 -10.44 -33.63 2.34
CA THR A 377 -11.10 -33.24 3.59
C THR A 377 -10.17 -33.47 4.79
N ASN A 378 -10.61 -33.06 5.98
CA ASN A 378 -9.91 -33.37 7.22
C ASN A 378 -9.96 -34.88 7.60
N ASP A 379 -10.75 -35.70 6.89
CA ASP A 379 -10.72 -37.17 7.02
C ASP A 379 -9.44 -37.78 6.42
N ASP A 380 -8.78 -37.06 5.50
CA ASP A 380 -7.49 -37.43 4.94
C ASP A 380 -6.36 -37.12 5.95
N VAL A 381 -6.36 -37.82 7.08
CA VAL A 381 -5.48 -37.52 8.24
C VAL A 381 -3.99 -37.47 7.90
N ASN A 382 -3.58 -38.23 6.88
CA ASN A 382 -2.20 -38.31 6.40
C ASN A 382 -1.87 -37.29 5.29
N GLY A 383 -2.86 -36.53 4.83
CA GLY A 383 -2.81 -35.61 3.69
C GLY A 383 -2.95 -36.28 2.33
N TYR A 384 -3.32 -35.48 1.33
CA TYR A 384 -3.38 -35.85 -0.09
C TYR A 384 -2.07 -35.47 -0.78
N THR A 385 -1.43 -36.40 -1.50
CA THR A 385 -0.26 -36.09 -2.34
C THR A 385 -0.69 -36.09 -3.80
N VAL A 386 -0.42 -34.98 -4.51
CA VAL A 386 -0.81 -34.84 -5.92
C VAL A 386 -0.07 -35.91 -6.76
N PRO A 387 -0.77 -36.79 -7.49
CA PRO A 387 -0.13 -37.85 -8.26
C PRO A 387 0.58 -37.32 -9.50
N SER A 388 1.70 -37.94 -9.87
CA SER A 388 2.35 -37.74 -11.16
C SER A 388 1.50 -38.31 -12.30
N ARG A 389 0.99 -37.45 -13.19
CA ARG A 389 0.34 -37.90 -14.43
C ARG A 389 1.40 -38.09 -15.51
N TYR A 390 1.68 -39.33 -15.87
CA TYR A 390 2.41 -39.65 -17.10
C TYR A 390 1.41 -39.66 -18.27
N TYR A 391 1.57 -38.76 -19.24
CA TYR A 391 0.88 -38.90 -20.52
C TYR A 391 1.52 -40.05 -21.29
N TYR A 392 0.84 -41.19 -21.32
CA TYR A 392 1.20 -42.29 -22.22
C TYR A 392 0.79 -41.87 -23.64
N TYR A 393 1.76 -41.52 -24.48
CA TYR A 393 1.53 -41.45 -25.92
C TYR A 393 1.63 -42.89 -26.45
N PRO A 394 0.52 -43.56 -26.83
CA PRO A 394 0.64 -44.82 -27.52
C PRO A 394 1.36 -44.56 -28.85
N THR A 395 2.56 -45.12 -29.01
CA THR A 395 3.26 -45.12 -30.30
C THR A 395 2.44 -45.96 -31.27
N THR A 396 1.83 -45.33 -32.28
CA THR A 396 1.21 -46.07 -33.37
C THR A 396 2.31 -46.79 -34.15
N ASP A 397 2.25 -48.12 -34.10
CA ASP A 397 3.15 -49.04 -34.79
C ASP A 397 3.04 -48.81 -36.31
N THR A 398 4.12 -48.32 -36.94
CA THR A 398 4.11 -48.03 -38.38
C THR A 398 4.50 -49.31 -39.12
N LYS A 399 3.52 -50.07 -39.62
CA LYS A 399 3.79 -51.12 -40.59
C LYS A 399 4.26 -50.49 -41.91
N THR A 400 5.46 -50.86 -42.33
CA THR A 400 6.02 -50.58 -43.65
C THR A 400 5.22 -51.32 -44.73
N THR A 401 4.67 -50.58 -45.70
CA THR A 401 4.35 -51.10 -47.02
C THR A 401 5.01 -50.22 -48.08
N ASP A 402 5.90 -50.85 -48.82
CA ASP A 402 6.63 -50.29 -49.95
C ASP A 402 5.68 -49.93 -51.10
N THR A 403 5.69 -48.68 -51.58
CA THR A 403 5.97 -48.37 -52.99
C THR A 403 6.11 -46.87 -53.25
N LYS A 404 7.07 -46.57 -54.12
CA LYS A 404 7.65 -45.28 -54.49
C LYS A 404 6.79 -44.55 -55.54
N GLY A 405 6.39 -43.32 -55.25
CA GLY A 405 5.87 -42.35 -56.22
C GLY A 405 6.33 -40.94 -55.82
N SER A 406 7.16 -40.31 -56.64
CA SER A 406 7.81 -39.01 -56.37
C SER A 406 6.82 -37.83 -56.26
N PRO A 407 7.18 -36.74 -55.55
CA PRO A 407 6.23 -35.84 -54.91
C PRO A 407 5.73 -34.73 -55.84
N LYS A 408 4.50 -34.25 -55.60
CA LYS A 408 4.05 -32.95 -56.11
C LYS A 408 3.35 -32.15 -55.01
N THR A 409 3.77 -30.88 -54.98
CA THR A 409 3.15 -29.70 -54.34
C THR A 409 3.22 -29.57 -52.81
N PHE A 410 4.09 -28.64 -52.43
CA PHE A 410 4.08 -27.77 -51.26
C PHE A 410 2.67 -27.45 -50.75
N ASP A 411 2.41 -27.69 -49.46
CA ASP A 411 1.43 -26.90 -48.71
C ASP A 411 2.02 -26.49 -47.36
N ALA A 412 2.06 -25.18 -47.15
CA ALA A 412 2.66 -24.53 -46.00
C ALA A 412 1.59 -24.40 -44.92
N GLY A 413 1.58 -25.34 -43.97
CA GLY A 413 0.62 -25.34 -42.88
C GLY A 413 1.23 -25.90 -41.60
N ILE A 414 2.12 -25.14 -40.97
CA ILE A 414 2.28 -24.96 -39.52
C ILE A 414 3.29 -23.82 -39.36
N ALA A 415 2.76 -22.60 -39.35
CA ALA A 415 3.49 -21.44 -38.93
C ALA A 415 3.58 -21.47 -37.39
N LEU A 416 4.82 -21.62 -36.96
CA LEU A 416 5.37 -21.26 -35.66
C LEU A 416 4.66 -20.04 -35.04
N TYR A 417 3.87 -20.25 -33.98
CA TYR A 417 3.45 -19.15 -33.10
C TYR A 417 4.56 -18.91 -32.06
N VAL A 418 5.46 -17.99 -32.41
CA VAL A 418 6.21 -17.18 -31.44
C VAL A 418 5.41 -15.91 -31.20
N GLY A 419 5.10 -15.60 -29.94
CA GLY A 419 4.80 -14.23 -29.54
C GLY A 419 3.84 -14.05 -28.39
N MET A 420 4.40 -13.54 -27.28
CA MET A 420 3.79 -12.78 -26.18
C MET A 420 3.36 -13.54 -24.92
N ALA A 421 4.18 -13.43 -23.87
CA ALA A 421 3.74 -12.88 -22.58
C ALA A 421 4.94 -12.43 -21.72
N LEU A 422 5.02 -11.11 -21.54
CA LEU A 422 5.38 -10.37 -20.32
C LEU A 422 6.70 -10.69 -19.60
N THR A 423 7.68 -9.85 -19.91
CA THR A 423 8.58 -9.24 -18.94
C THR A 423 7.81 -8.60 -17.78
N SER A 424 7.96 -9.14 -16.57
CA SER A 424 7.74 -8.42 -15.31
C SER A 424 8.70 -8.92 -14.23
N ALA A 425 9.45 -7.97 -13.67
CA ALA A 425 10.16 -8.02 -12.38
C ALA A 425 11.28 -9.06 -12.16
N ALA A 426 12.53 -8.62 -12.35
CA ALA A 426 13.60 -8.83 -11.38
C ALA A 426 14.73 -7.83 -11.64
N GLY A 427 14.73 -6.71 -10.91
CA GLY A 427 15.91 -5.87 -10.76
C GLY A 427 16.94 -6.64 -9.95
N VAL A 428 18.01 -7.09 -10.60
CA VAL A 428 19.22 -7.59 -9.93
C VAL A 428 20.35 -6.65 -10.30
N ALA A 429 20.54 -5.60 -9.50
CA ALA A 429 21.76 -4.81 -9.56
C ALA A 429 22.85 -5.54 -8.77
N PHE A 430 23.67 -6.32 -9.47
CA PHE A 430 24.95 -6.79 -8.93
C PHE A 430 26.05 -5.87 -9.48
N VAL A 431 26.50 -4.91 -8.67
CA VAL A 431 27.60 -4.00 -9.02
C VAL A 431 28.92 -4.75 -8.85
N GLY A 432 29.49 -5.20 -9.97
CA GLY A 432 30.86 -5.69 -10.05
C GLY A 432 31.87 -4.54 -9.96
N LYS A 433 32.69 -4.55 -8.91
CA LYS A 433 33.81 -3.65 -8.67
C LYS A 433 34.96 -3.97 -9.63
N LYS A 434 35.31 -3.05 -10.53
CA LYS A 434 36.58 -3.10 -11.28
C LYS A 434 37.72 -2.55 -10.41
N ARG A 435 38.77 -3.34 -10.26
CA ARG A 435 40.14 -2.88 -9.94
C ARG A 435 40.80 -2.50 -11.26
N GLU A 436 41.50 -1.38 -11.27
CA GLU A 436 42.58 -1.10 -12.22
C GLU A 436 43.83 -0.78 -11.39
N ASP A 437 44.98 -1.22 -11.93
CA ASP A 437 46.32 -1.09 -11.34
C ASP A 437 46.80 0.37 -11.24
#